data_AF-A0A2S2P100-F1
#
_entry.id   AF-A0A2S2P100-F1
#
_cell.length_a   1.000
_cell.length_b   1.000
_cell.length_c   1.000
_cell.angle_alpha   90.00
_cell.angle_beta   90.00
_cell.angle_gamma   90.00
#
_symmetry.space_group_name_H-M   'P 1'
#
loop_
_entity.id
_entity.type
_entity.pdbx_description
1 polymer ?
#
loop_
_entity_poly.entity_id
_entity_poly.type
_entity_poly.pdbx_seq_one_letter_code
_entity_poly.pdbx_strand_id
1 'polypeptide(L)'
;MTIQSTLDLIEVLLTEYNFKYVLTSKTNQDCLEKFFGIIRQISGPNDHPSTPTFLQLYRMLSVYSVIKPPKTGNCTILENNTPDISITDLKNIINDQNIKLERTEIINNLKEKLDNVVENGCWELDDVFVEHNYSTAPDSTVFECVVYYLSGYITRRLQKTTKCEVCLNCLKAENGISSNPAAELINIKTRGYLSHPNHYLFKILQKLEICFMKHADSVNAFCETYEEFFENLDLKLTFTCQEHRSEILTSIFVMYITMRMRQYSYLANQETKKQNKTKKKLSKLVNT
;
A
#
# COMPACT_ATOMS: atom_id res chain seq x y z
N MET A 1 -5.29 18.95 -28.94
CA MET A 1 -6.49 19.19 -29.75
C MET A 1 -6.10 19.15 -31.21
N THR A 2 -6.97 18.63 -32.08
CA THR A 2 -6.83 18.78 -33.53
C THR A 2 -7.40 20.14 -33.97
N ILE A 3 -6.93 20.63 -35.11
CA ILE A 3 -7.41 21.90 -35.68
C ILE A 3 -8.93 21.84 -35.93
N GLN A 4 -9.42 20.71 -36.46
CA GLN A 4 -10.83 20.53 -36.75
C GLN A 4 -11.71 20.67 -35.50
N SER A 5 -11.39 19.98 -34.41
CA SER A 5 -12.17 20.09 -33.16
C SER A 5 -12.12 21.49 -32.54
N THR A 6 -11.08 22.28 -32.84
CA THR A 6 -11.00 23.67 -32.38
C THR A 6 -11.93 24.57 -33.19
N LEU A 7 -12.02 24.35 -34.51
CA LEU A 7 -12.96 25.06 -35.38
C LEU A 7 -14.41 24.75 -35.01
N ASP A 8 -14.73 23.47 -34.81
CA ASP A 8 -16.08 23.03 -34.42
C ASP A 8 -16.48 23.65 -33.06
N LEU A 9 -15.55 23.70 -32.08
CA LEU A 9 -15.78 24.34 -30.79
C LEU A 9 -16.01 25.86 -30.91
N ILE A 10 -15.24 26.53 -31.77
CA ILE A 10 -15.41 27.97 -32.01
C ILE A 10 -16.80 28.23 -32.62
N GLU A 11 -17.23 27.42 -33.57
CA GLU A 11 -18.54 27.56 -34.22
C GLU A 11 -19.67 27.44 -33.21
N VAL A 12 -19.65 26.43 -32.33
CA VAL A 12 -20.64 26.24 -31.27
C VAL A 12 -20.66 27.42 -30.30
N LEU A 13 -19.49 27.89 -29.85
CA LEU A 13 -19.41 29.00 -28.90
C LEU A 13 -19.90 30.33 -29.49
N LEU A 14 -19.65 30.59 -30.77
CA LEU A 14 -20.09 31.81 -31.42
C LEU A 14 -21.56 31.76 -31.82
N THR A 15 -22.05 30.61 -32.29
CA THR A 15 -23.43 30.50 -32.83
C THR A 15 -24.47 30.11 -31.79
N GLU A 16 -24.19 29.12 -30.93
CA GLU A 16 -25.16 28.62 -29.95
C GLU A 16 -25.11 29.40 -28.63
N TYR A 17 -23.90 29.74 -28.17
CA TYR A 17 -23.70 30.44 -26.88
C TYR A 17 -23.48 31.96 -27.03
N ASN A 18 -23.48 32.46 -28.28
CA ASN A 18 -23.48 33.88 -28.62
C ASN A 18 -22.28 34.66 -28.02
N PHE A 19 -21.11 34.03 -27.89
CA PHE A 19 -19.89 34.71 -27.46
C PHE A 19 -19.38 35.68 -28.54
N LYS A 20 -18.79 36.82 -28.13
CA LYS A 20 -18.29 37.85 -29.07
C LYS A 20 -16.98 37.44 -29.78
N TYR A 21 -16.15 36.65 -29.11
CA TYR A 21 -14.89 36.11 -29.63
C TYR A 21 -14.44 34.94 -28.73
N VAL A 22 -13.56 34.08 -29.26
CA VAL A 22 -13.03 32.91 -28.53
C VAL A 22 -11.51 33.00 -28.44
N LEU A 23 -10.97 32.88 -27.23
CA LEU A 23 -9.52 32.89 -26.98
C LEU A 23 -8.94 31.48 -27.11
N THR A 24 -8.46 31.13 -28.30
CA THR A 24 -7.85 29.82 -28.59
C THR A 24 -6.60 29.53 -27.77
N SER A 25 -5.93 30.54 -27.21
CA SER A 25 -4.80 30.34 -26.30
C SER A 25 -5.19 29.68 -24.97
N LYS A 26 -6.48 29.63 -24.62
CA LYS A 26 -6.99 29.00 -23.38
C LYS A 26 -7.38 27.54 -23.56
N THR A 27 -7.38 27.04 -24.78
CA THR A 27 -7.77 25.66 -25.09
C THR A 27 -6.57 24.70 -25.16
N ASN A 28 -5.38 25.19 -24.82
CA ASN A 28 -4.14 24.41 -24.77
C ASN A 28 -3.78 23.96 -23.33
N GLN A 29 -2.75 23.12 -23.22
CA GLN A 29 -2.30 22.55 -21.95
C GLN A 29 -1.25 23.44 -21.24
N ASP A 30 -0.86 24.57 -21.82
CA ASP A 30 0.27 25.39 -21.33
C ASP A 30 0.04 25.87 -19.90
N CYS A 31 -1.20 26.18 -19.52
CA CYS A 31 -1.53 26.58 -18.15
C CYS A 31 -1.22 25.46 -17.14
N LEU A 32 -1.46 24.20 -17.52
CA LEU A 32 -1.16 23.03 -16.69
C LEU A 32 0.35 22.77 -16.64
N GLU A 33 1.06 22.89 -17.76
CA GLU A 33 2.51 22.74 -17.81
C GLU A 33 3.23 23.81 -16.98
N LYS A 34 2.77 25.06 -17.07
CA LYS A 34 3.25 26.16 -16.23
C LYS A 34 3.04 25.86 -14.74
N PHE A 35 1.89 25.28 -14.38
CA PHE A 35 1.63 24.88 -13.00
C PHE A 35 2.60 23.78 -12.53
N PHE A 36 2.87 22.76 -13.35
CA PHE A 36 3.88 21.76 -13.03
C PHE A 36 5.29 22.35 -12.92
N GLY A 37 5.64 23.33 -13.75
CA GLY A 37 6.89 24.08 -13.64
C GLY A 37 7.03 24.81 -12.31
N ILE A 38 5.96 25.47 -11.84
CA ILE A 38 5.92 26.13 -10.53
C ILE A 38 6.14 25.13 -9.39
N ILE A 39 5.48 23.96 -9.44
CA ILE A 39 5.67 22.90 -8.43
C ILE A 39 7.12 22.42 -8.40
N ARG A 40 7.73 22.16 -9.57
CA ARG A 40 9.14 21.75 -9.65
C ARG A 40 10.07 22.83 -9.09
N GLN A 41 9.84 24.10 -9.42
CA GLN A 41 10.63 25.21 -8.92
C GLN A 41 10.56 25.36 -7.38
N ILE A 42 9.39 25.13 -6.78
CA ILE A 42 9.21 25.19 -5.32
C ILE A 42 9.83 23.98 -4.62
N SER A 43 9.92 22.84 -5.31
CA SER A 43 10.59 21.63 -4.84
C SER A 43 12.12 21.78 -4.77
N GLY A 44 12.68 22.89 -5.26
CA GLY A 44 14.10 23.23 -5.12
C GLY A 44 15.00 22.24 -5.87
N PRO A 45 16.02 21.63 -5.22
CA PRO A 45 16.89 20.63 -5.86
C PRO A 45 16.17 19.36 -6.30
N ASN A 46 14.93 19.14 -5.84
CA ASN A 46 14.16 17.94 -6.13
C ASN A 46 13.24 18.16 -7.33
N ASP A 47 13.81 18.16 -8.54
CA ASP A 47 13.09 18.38 -9.81
C ASP A 47 12.02 17.30 -10.11
N HIS A 48 12.04 16.17 -9.41
CA HIS A 48 11.11 15.06 -9.57
C HIS A 48 10.48 14.69 -8.22
N PRO A 49 9.57 15.53 -7.70
CA PRO A 49 8.95 15.28 -6.41
C PRO A 49 8.20 13.94 -6.41
N SER A 50 8.29 13.20 -5.30
CA SER A 50 7.47 12.02 -5.08
C SER A 50 5.99 12.43 -4.93
N THR A 51 5.07 11.49 -5.15
CA THR A 51 3.62 11.75 -5.08
C THR A 51 3.17 12.44 -3.77
N PRO A 52 3.67 12.06 -2.58
CA PRO A 52 3.33 12.76 -1.34
C PRO A 52 3.80 14.22 -1.32
N THR A 53 5.02 14.49 -1.78
CA THR A 53 5.58 15.85 -1.85
C THR A 53 4.80 16.72 -2.84
N PHE A 54 4.45 16.18 -4.00
CA PHE A 54 3.60 16.86 -4.98
C PHE A 54 2.25 17.26 -4.38
N LEU A 55 1.58 16.35 -3.66
CA LEU A 55 0.28 16.62 -3.05
C LEU A 55 0.34 17.72 -1.99
N GLN A 56 1.42 17.76 -1.21
CA GLN A 56 1.62 18.80 -0.19
C GLN A 56 1.85 20.18 -0.84
N LEU A 57 2.68 20.25 -1.87
CA LEU A 57 2.93 21.47 -2.63
C LEU A 57 1.67 21.97 -3.34
N TYR A 58 0.88 21.06 -3.93
CA TYR A 58 -0.41 21.38 -4.54
C TYR A 58 -1.35 22.05 -3.54
N ARG A 59 -1.54 21.47 -2.35
CA ARG A 59 -2.41 22.04 -1.30
C ARG A 59 -1.94 23.41 -0.85
N MET A 60 -0.63 23.58 -0.67
CA MET A 60 -0.04 24.85 -0.27
C MET A 60 -0.29 25.93 -1.33
N LEU A 61 -0.09 25.61 -2.61
CA LEU A 61 -0.28 26.54 -3.72
C LEU A 61 -1.75 26.96 -3.91
N SER A 62 -2.69 26.02 -3.76
CA SER A 62 -4.13 26.31 -3.86
C SER A 62 -4.62 27.26 -2.78
N VAL A 63 -4.02 27.21 -1.59
CA VAL A 63 -4.33 28.14 -0.49
C VAL A 63 -3.57 29.47 -0.67
N TYR A 64 -2.34 29.41 -1.17
CA TYR A 64 -1.50 30.60 -1.39
C TYR A 64 -2.14 31.60 -2.37
N SER A 65 -2.79 31.11 -3.44
CA SER A 65 -3.49 31.97 -4.39
C SER A 65 -4.68 32.73 -3.81
N VAL A 66 -5.26 32.23 -2.71
CA VAL A 66 -6.39 32.87 -2.02
C VAL A 66 -5.88 33.87 -0.98
N ILE A 67 -4.82 33.52 -0.24
CA ILE A 67 -4.31 34.33 0.86
C ILE A 67 -3.45 35.50 0.37
N LYS A 68 -2.75 35.34 -0.76
CA LYS A 68 -1.85 36.38 -1.28
C LYS A 68 -2.39 36.95 -2.59
N PRO A 69 -2.93 38.18 -2.58
CA PRO A 69 -3.33 38.83 -3.81
C PRO A 69 -2.13 39.05 -4.74
N PRO A 70 -2.33 39.08 -6.07
CA PRO A 70 -1.27 39.31 -7.04
C PRO A 70 -0.59 40.65 -6.77
N LYS A 71 0.75 40.68 -6.75
CA LYS A 71 1.56 41.89 -6.51
C LYS A 71 1.31 43.01 -7.54
N THR A 72 0.78 42.67 -8.71
CA THR A 72 0.57 43.58 -9.85
C THR A 72 -0.79 43.33 -10.49
N GLY A 73 -1.88 43.50 -9.73
CA GLY A 73 -3.22 43.64 -10.29
C GLY A 73 -3.59 45.12 -10.34
N ASN A 74 -4.11 45.62 -11.48
CA ASN A 74 -4.71 46.96 -11.58
C ASN A 74 -6.09 47.01 -10.87
N CYS A 75 -6.23 46.35 -9.73
CA CYS A 75 -7.42 46.43 -8.90
C CYS A 75 -7.12 47.43 -7.78
N THR A 76 -7.47 48.69 -8.01
CA THR A 76 -7.73 49.61 -6.91
C THR A 76 -8.87 49.03 -6.07
N ILE A 77 -8.64 48.83 -4.77
CA ILE A 77 -9.70 48.43 -3.82
C ILE A 77 -10.68 49.60 -3.77
N LEU A 78 -11.70 49.57 -4.62
CA LEU A 78 -12.60 50.71 -4.83
C LEU A 78 -13.78 50.74 -3.86
N GLU A 79 -14.03 49.66 -3.11
CA GLU A 79 -15.15 49.61 -2.17
C GLU A 79 -14.78 48.82 -0.91
N ASN A 80 -14.88 49.47 0.25
CA ASN A 80 -14.73 48.87 1.59
C ASN A 80 -15.90 47.95 1.98
N ASN A 81 -16.80 47.65 1.03
CA ASN A 81 -17.98 46.80 1.22
C ASN A 81 -17.82 45.42 0.57
N THR A 82 -16.58 44.96 0.38
CA THR A 82 -16.34 43.55 0.04
C THR A 82 -16.34 42.73 1.32
N PRO A 83 -17.04 41.58 1.38
CA PRO A 83 -16.97 40.72 2.55
C PRO A 83 -15.54 40.21 2.68
N ASP A 84 -14.80 40.77 3.62
CA ASP A 84 -13.47 40.29 3.99
C ASP A 84 -13.62 38.84 4.43
N ILE A 85 -13.05 37.91 3.65
CA ILE A 85 -12.99 36.50 4.05
C ILE A 85 -12.11 36.44 5.30
N SER A 86 -12.76 36.39 6.46
CA SER A 86 -12.08 36.40 7.73
C SER A 86 -11.60 34.99 8.07
N ILE A 87 -10.55 34.90 8.90
CA ILE A 87 -10.12 33.61 9.46
C ILE A 87 -11.27 32.94 10.21
N THR A 88 -12.24 33.71 10.72
CA THR A 88 -13.47 33.24 11.35
C THR A 88 -14.42 32.57 10.36
N ASP A 89 -14.56 33.07 9.13
CA ASP A 89 -15.38 32.42 8.09
C ASP A 89 -14.77 31.08 7.67
N LEU A 90 -13.44 31.04 7.51
CA LEU A 90 -12.71 29.79 7.31
C LEU A 90 -12.89 28.84 8.50
N LYS A 91 -12.81 29.35 9.74
CA LYS A 91 -13.03 28.53 10.95
C LYS A 91 -14.45 27.99 11.02
N ASN A 92 -15.47 28.75 10.62
CA ASN A 92 -16.86 28.29 10.64
C ASN A 92 -17.11 27.22 9.57
N ILE A 93 -16.52 27.37 8.37
CA ILE A 93 -16.51 26.31 7.33
C ILE A 93 -15.77 25.06 7.83
N ILE A 94 -14.71 25.22 8.64
CA ILE A 94 -13.94 24.11 9.22
C ILE A 94 -14.64 23.48 10.45
N ASN A 95 -15.47 24.25 11.18
CA ASN A 95 -16.05 23.89 12.47
C ASN A 95 -17.53 23.52 12.38
N ASP A 96 -18.05 23.35 11.17
CA ASP A 96 -19.37 22.80 10.90
C ASP A 96 -19.52 21.49 11.69
N GLN A 97 -20.51 21.42 12.59
CA GLN A 97 -20.62 20.31 13.56
C GLN A 97 -20.85 18.96 12.86
N ASN A 98 -21.42 18.99 11.65
CA ASN A 98 -21.51 17.83 10.77
C ASN A 98 -20.13 17.32 10.34
N ILE A 99 -19.18 18.22 10.01
CA ILE A 99 -17.79 17.86 9.69
C ILE A 99 -17.07 17.37 10.94
N LYS A 100 -17.36 17.90 12.13
CA LYS A 100 -16.71 17.43 13.36
C LYS A 100 -17.19 16.04 13.76
N LEU A 101 -18.49 15.74 13.63
CA LEU A 101 -19.04 14.39 13.84
C LEU A 101 -18.54 13.42 12.77
N GLU A 102 -18.60 13.79 11.49
CA GLU A 102 -17.99 13.02 10.39
C GLU A 102 -16.50 12.83 10.60
N ARG A 103 -15.75 13.85 11.05
CA ARG A 103 -14.30 13.74 11.23
C ARG A 103 -13.95 12.91 12.45
N THR A 104 -14.78 12.89 13.50
CA THR A 104 -14.59 12.01 14.65
C THR A 104 -14.95 10.57 14.29
N GLU A 105 -15.99 10.38 13.48
CA GLU A 105 -16.38 9.10 12.90
C GLU A 105 -15.35 8.60 11.88
N ILE A 106 -14.81 9.47 11.01
CA ILE A 106 -13.70 9.19 10.10
C ILE A 106 -12.41 8.96 10.88
N ILE A 107 -12.16 9.62 12.01
CA ILE A 107 -11.00 9.35 12.87
C ILE A 107 -11.16 8.01 13.60
N ASN A 108 -12.37 7.63 14.02
CA ASN A 108 -12.64 6.32 14.62
C ASN A 108 -12.61 5.21 13.57
N ASN A 109 -13.12 5.47 12.37
CA ASN A 109 -13.06 4.59 11.21
C ASN A 109 -11.64 4.55 10.61
N LEU A 110 -10.85 5.62 10.75
CA LEU A 110 -9.41 5.65 10.50
C LEU A 110 -8.63 4.94 11.60
N LYS A 111 -9.07 4.93 12.87
CA LYS A 111 -8.47 4.11 13.92
C LYS A 111 -8.75 2.63 13.67
N GLU A 112 -9.98 2.26 13.32
CA GLU A 112 -10.30 0.91 12.85
C GLU A 112 -9.54 0.54 11.57
N LYS A 113 -9.38 1.47 10.62
CA LYS A 113 -8.60 1.24 9.41
C LYS A 113 -7.10 1.28 9.66
N LEU A 114 -6.59 2.03 10.64
CA LEU A 114 -5.18 2.08 11.04
C LEU A 114 -4.83 0.83 11.87
N ASP A 115 -5.73 0.31 12.69
CA ASP A 115 -5.56 -0.98 13.34
C ASP A 115 -5.59 -2.12 12.29
N ASN A 116 -6.33 -1.95 11.19
CA ASN A 116 -6.27 -2.82 10.00
C ASN A 116 -5.09 -2.53 9.02
N VAL A 117 -4.41 -1.38 9.12
CA VAL A 117 -3.31 -0.94 8.22
C VAL A 117 -1.94 -0.91 8.91
N VAL A 118 -1.88 -0.98 10.24
CA VAL A 118 -0.70 -1.47 10.99
C VAL A 118 -0.42 -2.94 10.67
N GLU A 119 -1.41 -3.58 10.06
CA GLU A 119 -1.32 -4.86 9.39
C GLU A 119 -0.94 -4.76 7.90
N ASN A 120 -0.63 -3.61 7.28
CA ASN A 120 0.02 -3.56 5.95
C ASN A 120 0.83 -2.28 5.65
N GLY A 121 2.17 -2.43 5.72
CA GLY A 121 3.20 -1.63 5.01
C GLY A 121 4.04 -0.71 5.92
N CYS A 122 5.39 -0.71 5.95
CA CYS A 122 6.43 -1.35 5.14
C CYS A 122 7.69 -1.49 6.02
N TRP A 123 8.39 -2.63 5.95
CA TRP A 123 9.84 -2.67 6.14
C TRP A 123 10.40 -3.25 4.85
N GLU A 124 11.11 -2.41 4.11
CA GLU A 124 11.94 -2.87 3.00
C GLU A 124 12.96 -3.89 3.52
N LEU A 125 13.10 -5.00 2.79
CA LEU A 125 14.27 -5.88 2.80
C LEU A 125 14.49 -6.35 1.35
N ASP A 126 14.62 -5.39 0.43
CA ASP A 126 15.56 -5.55 -0.69
C ASP A 126 16.89 -5.04 -0.11
N ASP A 127 17.82 -5.89 0.34
CA ASP A 127 18.83 -6.55 -0.48
C ASP A 127 19.41 -7.81 0.19
N VAL A 128 18.85 -9.01 -0.02
CA VAL A 128 19.57 -10.27 0.30
C VAL A 128 19.42 -11.37 -0.76
N PHE A 129 18.48 -11.27 -1.69
CA PHE A 129 18.32 -12.31 -2.73
C PHE A 129 18.62 -11.77 -4.12
N VAL A 130 19.82 -11.21 -4.29
CA VAL A 130 20.46 -11.14 -5.59
C VAL A 130 21.71 -12.01 -5.52
N GLU A 131 21.74 -12.97 -6.44
CA GLU A 131 22.91 -13.74 -6.86
C GLU A 131 23.44 -14.82 -5.91
N HIS A 132 22.92 -16.03 -6.17
CA HIS A 132 23.60 -17.33 -6.20
C HIS A 132 22.95 -18.39 -5.30
N ASN A 133 22.32 -19.37 -5.97
CA ASN A 133 21.89 -20.62 -5.36
C ASN A 133 23.12 -21.49 -5.08
N TYR A 134 23.63 -21.45 -3.84
CA TYR A 134 24.80 -22.21 -3.40
C TYR A 134 24.47 -23.59 -2.80
N SER A 135 23.22 -24.05 -2.82
CA SER A 135 22.86 -25.31 -2.16
C SER A 135 22.67 -26.45 -3.15
N THR A 136 23.56 -27.44 -3.08
CA THR A 136 23.48 -28.76 -3.71
C THR A 136 22.98 -29.84 -2.73
N ALA A 137 22.07 -29.50 -1.82
CA ALA A 137 21.49 -30.41 -0.84
C ALA A 137 19.95 -30.21 -0.80
N PRO A 138 19.17 -31.27 -0.54
CA PRO A 138 17.80 -31.41 -1.02
C PRO A 138 16.89 -30.30 -0.49
N ASP A 139 16.03 -29.78 -1.37
CA ASP A 139 15.18 -28.58 -1.27
C ASP A 139 14.30 -28.43 0.00
N SER A 140 14.27 -29.43 0.89
CA SER A 140 13.43 -29.47 2.10
C SER A 140 13.93 -28.55 3.24
N THR A 141 15.24 -28.44 3.46
CA THR A 141 15.76 -27.68 4.62
C THR A 141 15.64 -26.16 4.42
N VAL A 142 15.88 -25.67 3.21
CA VAL A 142 15.73 -24.23 2.88
C VAL A 142 14.27 -23.82 2.96
N PHE A 143 13.36 -24.65 2.40
CA PHE A 143 11.92 -24.42 2.49
C PHE A 143 11.46 -24.31 3.95
N GLU A 144 11.87 -25.27 4.79
CA GLU A 144 11.52 -25.28 6.21
C GLU A 144 12.06 -24.06 6.96
N CYS A 145 13.30 -23.66 6.69
CA CYS A 145 13.91 -22.46 7.27
C CYS A 145 13.16 -21.18 6.89
N VAL A 146 12.74 -21.05 5.63
CA VAL A 146 11.98 -19.89 5.15
C VAL A 146 10.58 -19.87 5.77
N VAL A 147 9.87 -20.99 5.77
CA VAL A 147 8.54 -21.09 6.40
C VAL A 147 8.64 -20.80 7.89
N TYR A 148 9.68 -21.26 8.58
CA TYR A 148 9.89 -20.99 10.00
C TYR A 148 10.14 -19.50 10.26
N TYR A 149 10.92 -18.84 9.41
CA TYR A 149 11.10 -17.39 9.44
C TYR A 149 9.78 -16.63 9.26
N LEU A 150 8.98 -17.00 8.25
CA LEU A 150 7.63 -16.43 8.03
C LEU A 150 6.69 -16.69 9.21
N SER A 151 6.79 -17.87 9.82
CA SER A 151 6.02 -18.23 11.01
C SER A 151 6.35 -17.31 12.20
N GLY A 152 7.63 -16.96 12.39
CA GLY A 152 8.04 -15.98 13.38
C GLY A 152 7.44 -14.59 13.18
N TYR A 153 7.29 -14.15 11.92
CA TYR A 153 6.59 -12.91 11.57
C TYR A 153 5.10 -12.95 11.97
N ILE A 154 4.40 -14.04 11.64
CA ILE A 154 2.99 -14.24 12.01
C ILE A 154 2.83 -14.24 13.53
N THR A 155 3.69 -14.98 14.26
CA THR A 155 3.69 -14.99 15.73
C THR A 155 3.84 -13.57 16.30
N ARG A 156 4.82 -12.79 15.81
CA ARG A 156 5.08 -11.42 16.28
C ARG A 156 3.89 -10.49 16.06
N ARG A 157 3.13 -10.74 15.01
CA ARG A 157 1.99 -9.90 14.62
C ARG A 157 0.74 -10.25 15.42
N LEU A 158 0.43 -11.54 15.57
CA LEU A 158 -0.63 -12.02 16.45
C LEU A 158 -0.40 -11.62 17.91
N GLN A 159 0.86 -11.52 18.34
CA GLN A 159 1.20 -11.02 19.68
C GLN A 159 0.76 -9.57 19.94
N LYS A 160 0.67 -8.73 18.90
CA LYS A 160 0.24 -7.34 19.06
C LYS A 160 -1.28 -7.20 19.19
N THR A 161 -2.02 -8.11 18.54
CA THR A 161 -3.48 -8.06 18.48
C THR A 161 -4.14 -8.90 19.58
N THR A 162 -3.49 -9.98 20.01
CA THR A 162 -4.04 -10.92 20.98
C THR A 162 -3.82 -10.43 22.42
N LYS A 163 -4.91 -10.22 23.17
CA LYS A 163 -4.86 -9.84 24.59
C LYS A 163 -4.91 -11.04 25.55
N CYS A 164 -5.32 -12.21 25.06
CA CYS A 164 -5.44 -13.42 25.87
C CYS A 164 -4.07 -14.07 26.12
N GLU A 165 -3.67 -14.18 27.40
CA GLU A 165 -2.37 -14.75 27.80
C GLU A 165 -2.23 -16.24 27.42
N VAL A 166 -3.31 -17.01 27.49
CA VAL A 166 -3.32 -18.43 27.09
C VAL A 166 -3.03 -18.57 25.59
N CYS A 167 -3.63 -17.70 24.77
CA CYS A 167 -3.38 -17.68 23.33
C CYS A 167 -1.95 -17.22 23.03
N LEU A 168 -1.46 -16.19 23.71
CA LEU A 168 -0.09 -15.70 23.56
C LEU A 168 0.96 -16.78 23.88
N ASN A 169 0.72 -17.58 24.93
CA ASN A 169 1.58 -18.70 25.29
C ASN A 169 1.51 -19.86 24.28
N CYS A 170 0.37 -20.06 23.61
CA CYS A 170 0.25 -21.05 22.55
C CYS A 170 0.97 -20.67 21.24
N LEU A 171 1.19 -19.37 21.00
CA LEU A 171 1.75 -18.87 19.74
C LEU A 171 3.28 -18.81 19.73
N LYS A 172 3.92 -18.74 20.90
CA LYS A 172 5.37 -18.59 21.06
C LYS A 172 6.03 -19.87 21.57
N ALA A 173 7.31 -20.03 21.26
CA ALA A 173 8.17 -20.96 21.98
C ALA A 173 8.47 -20.42 23.40
N GLU A 174 8.57 -21.31 24.39
CA GLU A 174 8.83 -20.93 25.78
C GLU A 174 10.25 -20.37 25.98
N ASN A 175 11.21 -20.83 25.19
CA ASN A 175 12.61 -20.42 25.26
C ASN A 175 12.96 -19.70 23.96
N GLY A 176 13.51 -18.49 24.04
CA GLY A 176 13.85 -17.61 22.91
C GLY A 176 14.90 -18.15 21.92
N ILE A 177 15.25 -19.43 22.03
CA ILE A 177 16.11 -20.18 21.11
C ILE A 177 15.42 -21.52 20.87
N SER A 178 15.16 -21.85 19.61
CA SER A 178 14.65 -23.17 19.22
C SER A 178 15.78 -24.04 18.69
N SER A 179 15.84 -25.29 19.14
CA SER A 179 16.76 -26.33 18.66
C SER A 179 16.27 -27.03 17.38
N ASN A 180 15.14 -26.58 16.81
CA ASN A 180 14.63 -27.13 15.56
C ASN A 180 15.57 -26.73 14.40
N PRO A 181 15.95 -27.66 13.50
CA PRO A 181 16.74 -27.34 12.30
C PRO A 181 16.14 -26.19 11.46
N ALA A 182 14.81 -26.12 11.36
CA ALA A 182 14.13 -25.04 10.65
C ALA A 182 14.33 -23.64 11.30
N ALA A 183 14.76 -23.58 12.57
CA ALA A 183 15.06 -22.34 13.26
C ALA A 183 16.46 -21.79 12.96
N GLU A 184 17.31 -22.51 12.22
CA GLU A 184 18.71 -22.15 11.95
C GLU A 184 18.84 -20.75 11.35
N LEU A 185 17.99 -20.40 10.37
CA LEU A 185 17.97 -19.07 9.76
C LEU A 185 17.66 -17.96 10.78
N ILE A 186 16.67 -18.18 11.66
CA ILE A 186 16.34 -17.20 12.71
C ILE A 186 17.48 -17.11 13.72
N ASN A 187 18.03 -18.24 14.15
CA ASN A 187 19.12 -18.30 15.13
C ASN A 187 20.37 -17.56 14.63
N ILE A 188 20.68 -17.62 13.34
CA ILE A 188 21.80 -16.89 12.72
C ILE A 188 21.50 -15.40 12.59
N LYS A 189 20.27 -15.03 12.22
CA LYS A 189 19.91 -13.63 11.92
C LYS A 189 19.48 -12.83 13.15
N THR A 190 19.04 -13.49 14.22
CA THR A 190 18.45 -12.81 15.38
C THR A 190 19.50 -11.99 16.12
N ARG A 191 19.17 -10.73 16.39
CA ARG A 191 19.88 -9.87 17.36
C ARG A 191 19.15 -9.84 18.72
N GLY A 192 18.33 -10.87 19.00
CA GLY A 192 17.50 -10.97 20.21
C GLY A 192 16.05 -10.48 20.04
N TYR A 193 15.65 -10.01 18.87
CA TYR A 193 14.33 -9.41 18.63
C TYR A 193 13.40 -10.21 17.69
N LEU A 194 13.90 -11.28 17.07
CA LEU A 194 13.09 -12.16 16.24
C LEU A 194 12.32 -13.17 17.11
N SER A 195 11.07 -13.43 16.76
CA SER A 195 10.19 -14.34 17.50
C SER A 195 10.26 -15.75 16.95
N HIS A 196 10.32 -16.74 17.84
CA HIS A 196 10.21 -18.15 17.50
C HIS A 196 8.75 -18.63 17.65
N PRO A 197 8.14 -19.20 16.60
CA PRO A 197 6.80 -19.74 16.66
C PRO A 197 6.76 -20.99 17.55
N ASN A 198 5.59 -21.29 18.11
CA ASN A 198 5.33 -22.59 18.69
C ASN A 198 5.42 -23.70 17.61
N HIS A 199 5.87 -24.90 18.01
CA HIS A 199 5.99 -26.06 17.12
C HIS A 199 4.70 -26.40 16.35
N TYR A 200 3.56 -26.34 17.01
CA TYR A 200 2.27 -26.62 16.36
C TYR A 200 1.91 -25.55 15.33
N LEU A 201 2.16 -24.28 15.65
CA LEU A 201 1.95 -23.18 14.70
C LEU A 201 2.83 -23.31 13.47
N PHE A 202 4.10 -23.66 13.64
CA PHE A 202 5.01 -23.91 12.53
C PHE A 202 4.52 -25.04 11.62
N LYS A 203 4.07 -26.17 12.18
CA LYS A 203 3.52 -27.28 11.39
C LYS A 203 2.27 -26.91 10.59
N ILE A 204 1.40 -26.07 11.16
CA ILE A 204 0.23 -25.54 10.44
C ILE A 204 0.67 -24.73 9.23
N LEU A 205 1.56 -23.76 9.46
CA LEU A 205 2.03 -22.87 8.42
C LEU A 205 2.85 -23.60 7.34
N GLN A 206 3.59 -24.65 7.71
CA GLN A 206 4.26 -25.52 6.75
C GLN A 206 3.29 -26.23 5.82
N LYS A 207 2.23 -26.85 6.35
CA LYS A 207 1.21 -27.46 5.50
C LYS A 207 0.45 -26.43 4.66
N LEU A 208 0.16 -25.26 5.26
CA LEU A 208 -0.53 -24.18 4.58
C LEU A 208 0.28 -23.63 3.40
N GLU A 209 1.59 -23.51 3.54
CA GLU A 209 2.48 -23.12 2.43
C GLU A 209 2.50 -24.16 1.31
N ILE A 210 2.53 -25.45 1.65
CA ILE A 210 2.48 -26.53 0.64
C ILE A 210 1.18 -26.46 -0.17
N CYS A 211 0.03 -26.22 0.49
CA CYS A 211 -1.24 -26.01 -0.20
C CYS A 211 -1.21 -24.73 -1.03
N PHE A 212 -0.69 -23.63 -0.49
CA PHE A 212 -0.60 -22.35 -1.20
C PHE A 212 0.21 -22.45 -2.48
N MET A 213 1.37 -23.13 -2.45
CA MET A 213 2.23 -23.28 -3.62
C MET A 213 1.54 -23.98 -4.79
N LYS A 214 0.56 -24.86 -4.54
CA LYS A 214 -0.21 -25.54 -5.60
C LYS A 214 -1.20 -24.61 -6.29
N HIS A 215 -1.78 -23.69 -5.52
CA HIS A 215 -2.87 -22.81 -5.97
C HIS A 215 -2.43 -21.36 -6.20
N ALA A 216 -1.13 -21.05 -6.09
CA ALA A 216 -0.60 -19.69 -6.15
C ALA A 216 -0.96 -18.95 -7.45
N ASP A 217 -1.08 -19.68 -8.57
CA ASP A 217 -1.44 -19.16 -9.89
C ASP A 217 -2.95 -19.10 -10.14
N SER A 218 -3.77 -19.67 -9.26
CA SER A 218 -5.22 -19.71 -9.44
C SER A 218 -5.85 -18.34 -9.18
N VAL A 219 -6.98 -18.09 -9.83
CA VAL A 219 -7.77 -16.86 -9.61
C VAL A 219 -8.34 -16.82 -8.19
N ASN A 220 -8.63 -18.00 -7.61
CA ASN A 220 -9.22 -18.17 -6.29
C ASN A 220 -8.23 -18.79 -5.29
N ALA A 221 -6.95 -18.42 -5.37
CA ALA A 221 -5.87 -19.00 -4.57
C ALA A 221 -6.16 -19.09 -3.08
N PHE A 222 -6.93 -18.14 -2.54
CA PHE A 222 -7.34 -18.16 -1.14
C PHE A 222 -8.27 -19.35 -0.82
N CYS A 223 -9.37 -19.49 -1.56
CA CYS A 223 -10.38 -20.52 -1.31
C CYS A 223 -9.80 -21.91 -1.56
N GLU A 224 -9.09 -22.10 -2.68
CA GLU A 224 -8.53 -23.40 -3.06
C GLU A 224 -7.44 -23.86 -2.06
N THR A 225 -6.62 -22.93 -1.56
CA THR A 225 -5.62 -23.23 -0.51
C THR A 225 -6.27 -23.66 0.80
N TYR A 226 -7.33 -22.96 1.23
CA TYR A 226 -8.05 -23.28 2.46
C TYR A 226 -8.77 -24.61 2.33
N GLU A 227 -9.51 -24.83 1.25
CA GLU A 227 -10.28 -26.07 1.03
C GLU A 227 -9.36 -27.29 1.03
N GLU A 228 -8.26 -27.26 0.26
CA GLU A 228 -7.31 -28.38 0.23
C GLU A 228 -6.65 -28.65 1.59
N PHE A 229 -6.40 -27.60 2.38
CA PHE A 229 -5.84 -27.76 3.72
C PHE A 229 -6.78 -28.57 4.64
N PHE A 230 -8.09 -28.34 4.54
CA PHE A 230 -9.10 -29.02 5.36
C PHE A 230 -9.48 -30.41 4.84
N GLU A 231 -9.34 -30.68 3.54
CA GLU A 231 -9.53 -32.01 2.97
C GLU A 231 -8.42 -32.99 3.39
N ASN A 232 -7.18 -32.52 3.58
CA ASN A 232 -6.01 -33.35 3.90
C ASN A 232 -5.68 -33.41 5.41
N LEU A 233 -6.66 -33.15 6.28
CA LEU A 233 -6.41 -32.79 7.68
C LEU A 233 -6.40 -34.00 8.62
N ASP A 234 -5.25 -34.70 8.69
CA ASP A 234 -4.91 -35.64 9.77
C ASP A 234 -4.32 -34.95 11.04
N LEU A 235 -4.26 -33.61 11.05
CA LEU A 235 -3.69 -32.85 12.17
C LEU A 235 -4.70 -32.65 13.30
N LYS A 236 -4.49 -33.34 14.43
CA LYS A 236 -5.11 -32.96 15.71
C LYS A 236 -4.53 -31.63 16.20
N LEU A 237 -5.20 -30.54 15.83
CA LEU A 237 -4.91 -29.19 16.31
C LEU A 237 -5.28 -29.07 17.78
N THR A 238 -4.29 -29.22 18.66
CA THR A 238 -4.45 -28.94 20.10
C THR A 238 -4.19 -27.45 20.34
N PHE A 239 -5.27 -26.67 20.43
CA PHE A 239 -5.23 -25.29 20.92
C PHE A 239 -5.89 -25.27 22.29
N THR A 240 -5.16 -24.84 23.32
CA THR A 240 -5.59 -25.00 24.72
C THR A 240 -6.63 -23.95 25.14
N CYS A 241 -6.71 -22.81 24.46
CA CYS A 241 -7.75 -21.82 24.70
C CYS A 241 -9.03 -22.18 23.93
N GLN A 242 -10.09 -22.59 24.64
CA GLN A 242 -11.35 -22.98 24.01
C GLN A 242 -12.16 -21.79 23.47
N GLU A 243 -12.06 -20.62 24.09
CA GLU A 243 -12.86 -19.43 23.73
C GLU A 243 -12.41 -18.76 22.43
N HIS A 244 -11.10 -18.59 22.22
CA HIS A 244 -10.55 -17.85 21.07
C HIS A 244 -9.97 -18.75 19.98
N ARG A 245 -10.16 -20.08 20.09
CA ARG A 245 -9.57 -21.07 19.16
C ARG A 245 -9.92 -20.78 17.71
N SER A 246 -11.20 -20.58 17.42
CA SER A 246 -11.71 -20.33 16.07
C SER A 246 -11.20 -19.00 15.52
N GLU A 247 -11.22 -17.95 16.35
CA GLU A 247 -10.77 -16.61 15.99
C GLU A 247 -9.28 -16.56 15.65
N ILE A 248 -8.43 -17.13 16.52
CA ILE A 248 -6.97 -17.14 16.32
C ILE A 248 -6.58 -17.99 15.11
N LEU A 249 -7.18 -19.19 14.95
CA LEU A 249 -6.91 -20.02 13.78
C LEU A 249 -7.36 -19.32 12.49
N THR A 250 -8.54 -18.71 12.47
CA THR A 250 -9.00 -17.95 11.30
C THR A 250 -8.04 -16.81 10.97
N SER A 251 -7.59 -16.08 11.99
CA SER A 251 -6.61 -15.00 11.84
C SER A 251 -5.28 -15.50 11.27
N ILE A 252 -4.77 -16.64 11.74
CA ILE A 252 -3.54 -17.27 11.21
C ILE A 252 -3.66 -17.54 9.71
N PHE A 253 -4.76 -18.17 9.27
CA PHE A 253 -4.94 -18.54 7.87
C PHE A 253 -5.10 -17.32 6.97
N VAL A 254 -5.96 -16.38 7.38
CA VAL A 254 -6.20 -15.14 6.63
C VAL A 254 -4.90 -14.35 6.48
N MET A 255 -4.16 -14.15 7.58
CA MET A 255 -2.91 -13.40 7.56
C MET A 255 -1.85 -14.08 6.69
N TYR A 256 -1.69 -15.40 6.81
CA TYR A 256 -0.65 -16.12 6.09
C TYR A 256 -0.91 -16.16 4.59
N ILE A 257 -2.10 -16.59 4.16
CA ILE A 257 -2.45 -16.70 2.74
C ILE A 257 -2.42 -15.32 2.09
N THR A 258 -2.99 -14.29 2.75
CA THR A 258 -2.98 -12.91 2.22
C THR A 258 -1.56 -12.38 2.07
N MET A 259 -0.68 -12.63 3.04
CA MET A 259 0.74 -12.25 2.96
C MET A 259 1.41 -12.94 1.76
N ARG A 260 1.18 -14.25 1.57
CA ARG A 260 1.80 -15.02 0.49
C ARG A 260 1.29 -14.61 -0.89
N MET A 261 -0.02 -14.38 -1.06
CA MET A 261 -0.59 -13.85 -2.31
C MET A 261 0.07 -12.53 -2.73
N ARG A 262 0.33 -11.62 -1.77
CA ARG A 262 1.00 -10.34 -2.05
C ARG A 262 2.45 -10.54 -2.46
N GLN A 263 3.19 -11.37 -1.73
CA GLN A 263 4.59 -11.68 -2.06
C GLN A 263 4.68 -12.33 -3.45
N TYR A 264 3.79 -13.28 -3.74
CA TYR A 264 3.71 -13.96 -5.04
C TYR A 264 3.41 -12.97 -6.17
N SER A 265 2.37 -12.16 -6.01
CA SER A 265 1.98 -11.13 -6.98
C SER A 265 3.09 -10.12 -7.21
N TYR A 266 3.81 -9.72 -6.16
CA TYR A 266 4.92 -8.79 -6.26
C TYR A 266 6.07 -9.37 -7.11
N LEU A 267 6.47 -10.61 -6.84
CA LEU A 267 7.51 -11.31 -7.60
C LEU A 267 7.11 -11.50 -9.07
N ALA A 268 5.89 -11.99 -9.32
CA ALA A 268 5.36 -12.15 -10.68
C ALA A 268 5.33 -10.82 -11.45
N ASN A 269 4.99 -9.71 -10.78
CA ASN A 269 5.01 -8.37 -11.38
C ASN A 269 6.43 -7.86 -11.69
N GLN A 270 7.42 -8.20 -10.87
CA GLN A 270 8.83 -7.85 -11.15
C GLN A 270 9.35 -8.58 -12.39
N GLU A 271 9.01 -9.86 -12.55
CA GLU A 271 9.36 -10.64 -13.75
C GLU A 271 8.68 -10.11 -15.01
N THR A 272 7.41 -9.71 -14.90
CA THR A 272 6.64 -9.12 -15.99
C THR A 272 7.21 -7.77 -16.45
N LYS A 273 7.70 -6.93 -15.52
CA LYS A 273 8.39 -5.66 -15.87
C LYS A 273 9.64 -5.88 -16.72
N LYS A 274 10.39 -6.96 -16.49
CA LYS A 274 11.55 -7.32 -17.33
C LYS A 274 11.09 -7.69 -18.74
N GLN A 275 10.03 -8.47 -18.91
CA GLN A 275 9.46 -8.80 -20.22
C GLN A 275 8.97 -7.56 -20.99
N ASN A 276 8.28 -6.63 -20.32
CA ASN A 276 7.82 -5.39 -20.94
C ASN A 276 8.98 -4.46 -21.36
N LYS A 277 10.07 -4.45 -20.58
CA LYS A 277 11.32 -3.75 -20.95
C LYS A 277 11.93 -4.37 -22.21
N THR A 278 11.93 -5.69 -22.34
CA THR A 278 12.42 -6.41 -23.53
C THR A 278 11.52 -6.17 -24.74
N LYS A 279 10.19 -6.24 -24.58
CA LYS A 279 9.21 -5.92 -25.64
C LYS A 279 9.32 -4.46 -26.12
N LYS A 280 9.52 -3.49 -25.20
CA LYS A 280 9.81 -2.09 -25.56
C LYS A 280 11.15 -1.88 -26.28
N LYS A 281 12.15 -2.74 -26.04
CA LYS A 281 13.41 -2.71 -26.79
C LYS A 281 13.21 -3.28 -28.19
N LEU A 282 12.47 -4.38 -28.32
CA LEU A 282 12.14 -5.01 -29.60
C LEU A 282 11.25 -4.12 -30.48
N SER A 283 10.28 -3.40 -29.90
CA SER A 283 9.43 -2.47 -30.64
C SER A 283 10.17 -1.27 -31.23
N LYS A 284 11.38 -0.97 -30.73
CA LYS A 284 12.26 0.08 -31.26
C LYS A 284 13.17 -0.40 -32.40
N LEU A 285 13.18 -1.70 -32.68
CA LEU A 285 13.99 -2.33 -33.73
C LEU A 285 13.20 -2.62 -35.01
N VAL A 286 11.90 -2.36 -35.02
CA VAL A 286 11.08 -2.44 -36.24
C VAL A 286 11.13 -1.06 -36.90
N ASN A 287 11.84 -0.96 -38.03
CA ASN A 287 11.85 0.25 -38.85
C ASN A 287 10.45 0.44 -39.47
N THR A 288 9.74 1.48 -39.05
CA THR A 288 8.62 2.07 -39.78
C THR A 288 9.13 2.97 -40.89
#